data_AF-A0A3D3H088-F1
#
_entry.id   AF-A0A3D3H088-F1
#
_cell.length_a   1.000
_cell.length_b   1.000
_cell.length_c   1.000
_cell.angle_alpha   90.00
_cell.angle_beta   90.00
_cell.angle_gamma   90.00
#
_symmetry.space_group_name_H-M   'P 1'
#
loop_
_entity.id
_entity.type
_entity.pdbx_description
1 polymer ?
#
loop_
_entity_poly.entity_id
_entity_poly.type
_entity_poly.pdbx_seq_one_letter_code
_entity_poly.pdbx_strand_id
1 'polypeptide(L)'
;MITDKNRKVFELTLTEESFTQLYIKTLTNQGFQPYPKQNYYIPIAFTEPLEVNKSTVGLGVSTHLAVKESVNKVINLKTHVITPLLSLVQQQNKFTGVVVYYPVYTKEAETESLKGLVEAVFELDLLLSNIYKKMDTYNFTYQLTYGEDNIFTHSAYDKQRFLNCDIEVDILDKKGVLSFSSTKKFE
;
A
#
# COMPACT_ATOMS: atom_id res chain seq x y z
N MET A 1 -5.87 15.84 5.78
CA MET A 1 -6.77 15.47 6.89
C MET A 1 -7.92 16.44 6.87
N ILE A 2 -9.15 15.96 7.05
CA ILE A 2 -10.37 16.77 6.94
C ILE A 2 -11.16 16.56 8.21
N THR A 3 -11.40 17.61 8.99
CA THR A 3 -12.27 17.55 10.17
C THR A 3 -13.73 17.39 9.75
N ASP A 4 -14.59 16.85 10.62
CA ASP A 4 -16.04 16.75 10.38
C ASP A 4 -16.68 18.07 9.92
N LYS A 5 -16.27 19.19 10.52
CA LYS A 5 -16.75 20.54 10.15
C LYS A 5 -16.49 20.89 8.68
N ASN A 6 -15.38 20.40 8.12
CA ASN A 6 -14.92 20.69 6.76
C ASN A 6 -15.31 19.59 5.76
N ARG A 7 -15.99 18.52 6.22
CA ARG A 7 -16.40 17.40 5.36
C ARG A 7 -17.22 17.88 4.16
N LYS A 8 -18.28 18.66 4.40
CA LYS A 8 -19.16 19.15 3.33
C LYS A 8 -18.40 20.01 2.31
N VAL A 9 -17.45 20.82 2.76
CA VAL A 9 -16.64 21.66 1.87
C VAL A 9 -15.82 20.79 0.92
N PHE A 10 -15.16 19.75 1.43
CA PHE A 10 -14.44 18.80 0.59
C PHE A 10 -15.35 18.01 -0.36
N GLU A 11 -16.51 17.57 0.11
CA GLU A 11 -17.46 16.82 -0.73
C GLU A 11 -18.01 17.70 -1.88
N LEU A 12 -18.13 19.02 -1.67
CA LEU A 12 -18.46 19.97 -2.73
C LEU A 12 -17.34 20.11 -3.77
N THR A 13 -16.06 20.13 -3.36
CA THR A 13 -14.94 20.20 -4.34
C THR A 13 -14.90 18.98 -5.25
N LEU A 14 -15.25 17.79 -4.76
CA LEU A 14 -15.38 16.59 -5.59
C LEU A 14 -16.43 16.76 -6.70
N THR A 15 -17.49 17.53 -6.42
CA THR A 15 -18.56 17.83 -7.39
C THR A 15 -18.07 18.78 -8.46
N GLU A 16 -17.38 19.85 -8.07
CA GLU A 16 -16.81 20.85 -8.98
C GLU A 16 -15.78 20.22 -9.94
N GLU A 17 -15.02 19.23 -9.45
CA GLU A 17 -14.03 18.50 -10.23
C GLU A 17 -14.62 17.32 -11.03
N SER A 18 -15.94 17.22 -11.13
CA SER A 18 -16.64 16.20 -11.95
C SER A 18 -16.28 14.75 -11.59
N PHE A 19 -16.11 14.46 -10.31
CA PHE A 19 -16.07 13.09 -9.81
C PHE A 19 -17.48 12.50 -9.74
N THR A 20 -17.62 11.21 -10.02
CA THR A 20 -18.91 10.52 -10.00
C THR A 20 -19.39 10.16 -8.59
N GLN A 21 -18.49 10.23 -7.60
CA GLN A 21 -18.75 9.91 -6.21
C GLN A 21 -18.43 11.13 -5.36
N LEU A 22 -19.47 11.76 -4.83
CA LEU A 22 -19.44 13.10 -4.26
C LEU A 22 -19.31 13.11 -2.73
N TYR A 23 -18.86 12.00 -2.14
CA TYR A 23 -18.80 11.85 -0.69
C TYR A 23 -17.53 11.14 -0.26
N ILE A 24 -17.09 11.42 0.96
CA ILE A 24 -16.04 10.62 1.60
C ILE A 24 -16.60 9.21 1.82
N LYS A 25 -15.93 8.20 1.27
CA LYS A 25 -16.42 6.82 1.21
C LYS A 25 -15.51 5.85 1.93
N THR A 26 -16.08 4.72 2.30
CA THR A 26 -15.37 3.56 2.83
C THR A 26 -15.63 2.36 1.93
N LEU A 27 -14.62 1.52 1.74
CA LEU A 27 -14.80 0.22 1.11
C LEU A 27 -15.36 -0.77 2.14
N THR A 28 -16.41 -1.48 1.75
CA THR A 28 -17.05 -2.55 2.54
C THR A 28 -17.22 -3.79 1.66
N ASN A 29 -17.67 -4.90 2.24
CA ASN A 29 -18.02 -6.11 1.48
C ASN A 29 -19.18 -5.88 0.48
N GLN A 30 -19.96 -4.80 0.66
CA GLN A 30 -21.04 -4.39 -0.25
C GLN A 30 -20.59 -3.32 -1.25
N GLY A 31 -19.29 -3.06 -1.35
CA GLY A 31 -18.71 -1.99 -2.16
C GLY A 31 -18.54 -0.68 -1.40
N PHE A 32 -18.45 0.44 -2.14
CA PHE A 32 -18.30 1.77 -1.55
C PHE A 32 -19.57 2.23 -0.86
N GLN A 33 -19.42 2.68 0.38
CA GLN A 33 -20.49 3.23 1.21
C GLN A 33 -20.07 4.59 1.77
N PRO A 34 -21.00 5.49 2.12
CA PRO A 34 -20.67 6.72 2.81
C PRO A 34 -19.86 6.45 4.09
N TYR A 35 -18.77 7.18 4.28
CA TYR A 35 -17.94 7.05 5.47
C TYR A 35 -18.75 7.52 6.69
N PRO A 36 -18.90 6.68 7.74
CA PRO A 36 -19.53 7.07 9.00
C PRO A 36 -18.99 8.37 9.60
N LYS A 37 -19.75 8.99 10.49
CA LYS A 37 -19.30 10.20 11.20
C LYS A 37 -18.02 9.93 12.00
N GLN A 38 -17.01 10.78 11.88
CA GLN A 38 -15.73 10.69 12.60
C GLN A 38 -15.26 12.10 12.98
N ASN A 39 -14.34 12.20 13.95
CA ASN A 39 -13.73 13.49 14.30
C ASN A 39 -12.93 14.08 13.14
N TYR A 40 -12.26 13.21 12.38
CA TYR A 40 -11.50 13.56 11.19
C TYR A 40 -11.51 12.41 10.18
N TYR A 41 -11.15 12.76 8.95
CA TYR A 41 -11.07 11.89 7.79
C TYR A 41 -9.71 12.06 7.11
N ILE A 42 -9.21 10.98 6.50
CA ILE A 42 -8.05 11.02 5.61
C ILE A 42 -8.50 10.42 4.26
N PRO A 43 -9.28 11.17 3.46
CA PRO A 43 -9.65 10.72 2.13
C PRO A 43 -8.48 10.88 1.16
N ILE A 44 -8.43 10.03 0.15
CA ILE A 44 -7.60 10.25 -1.04
C ILE A 44 -8.15 11.49 -1.76
N ALA A 45 -7.41 12.59 -1.71
CA ALA A 45 -7.78 13.83 -2.40
C ALA A 45 -7.14 13.92 -3.79
N PHE A 46 -5.93 13.36 -3.94
CA PHE A 46 -5.16 13.40 -5.18
C PHE A 46 -4.66 11.99 -5.50
N THR A 47 -4.61 11.63 -6.77
CA THR A 47 -4.12 10.33 -7.22
C THR A 47 -3.53 10.46 -8.62
N GLU A 48 -2.52 9.64 -8.91
CA GLU A 48 -1.85 9.58 -10.21
C GLU A 48 -1.57 8.10 -10.56
N PRO A 49 -1.85 7.64 -11.80
CA PRO A 49 -2.56 8.34 -12.87
C PRO A 49 -4.04 8.52 -12.56
N LEU A 50 -4.57 9.74 -12.74
CA LEU A 50 -5.97 10.04 -12.42
C LEU A 50 -6.97 9.15 -13.16
N GLU A 51 -6.76 8.91 -14.46
CA GLU A 51 -7.71 8.17 -15.31
C GLU A 51 -8.04 6.76 -14.78
N VAL A 52 -7.01 6.03 -14.34
CA VAL A 52 -7.16 4.66 -13.84
C VAL A 52 -7.60 4.65 -12.37
N ASN A 53 -7.17 5.67 -11.62
CA ASN A 53 -7.36 5.71 -10.17
C ASN A 53 -8.53 6.59 -9.73
N LYS A 54 -9.31 7.16 -10.66
CA LYS A 54 -10.41 8.11 -10.37
C LYS A 54 -11.39 7.58 -9.32
N SER A 55 -11.65 6.26 -9.35
CA SER A 55 -12.52 5.57 -8.39
C SER A 55 -11.99 5.52 -6.95
N THR A 56 -10.72 5.86 -6.71
CA THR A 56 -10.12 5.90 -5.37
C THR A 56 -10.31 7.25 -4.68
N VAL A 57 -10.55 8.32 -5.43
CA VAL A 57 -10.74 9.67 -4.86
C VAL A 57 -11.94 9.68 -3.90
N GLY A 58 -11.75 10.28 -2.72
CA GLY A 58 -12.71 10.28 -1.63
C GLY A 58 -12.70 9.02 -0.75
N LEU A 59 -11.96 7.97 -1.11
CA LEU A 59 -11.80 6.78 -0.27
C LEU A 59 -11.02 7.13 1.00
N GLY A 60 -11.61 6.84 2.14
CA GLY A 60 -10.99 6.98 3.44
C GLY A 60 -9.92 5.92 3.68
N VAL A 61 -8.66 6.33 3.74
CA VAL A 61 -7.53 5.40 3.89
C VAL A 61 -7.59 4.65 5.24
N SER A 62 -8.09 5.31 6.28
CA SER A 62 -8.15 4.78 7.65
C SER A 62 -9.25 3.74 7.91
N THR A 63 -10.15 3.45 6.95
CA THR A 63 -11.23 2.47 7.15
C THR A 63 -10.90 1.09 6.64
N HIS A 64 -9.92 0.97 5.76
CA HIS A 64 -9.55 -0.33 5.24
C HIS A 64 -8.81 -1.10 6.34
N LEU A 65 -9.42 -2.19 6.84
CA LEU A 65 -8.90 -2.95 7.98
C LEU A 65 -7.43 -3.35 7.79
N ALA A 66 -7.05 -3.73 6.56
CA ALA A 66 -5.68 -4.15 6.25
C ALA A 66 -4.63 -3.02 6.34
N VAL A 67 -5.03 -1.74 6.30
CA VAL A 67 -4.08 -0.60 6.31
C VAL A 67 -4.23 0.30 7.52
N LYS A 68 -5.32 0.20 8.29
CA LYS A 68 -5.59 1.02 9.47
C LYS A 68 -4.42 1.04 10.46
N GLU A 69 -3.84 -0.13 10.74
CA GLU A 69 -2.69 -0.24 11.65
C GLU A 69 -1.45 0.44 11.08
N SER A 70 -1.20 0.30 9.77
CA SER A 70 -0.09 0.97 9.09
C SER A 70 -0.27 2.49 9.07
N VAL A 71 -1.50 2.98 8.90
CA VAL A 71 -1.86 4.40 8.99
C VAL A 71 -1.64 4.94 10.41
N ASN A 72 -2.00 4.20 11.44
CA ASN A 72 -1.73 4.63 12.81
C ASN A 72 -0.21 4.63 13.08
N LYS A 73 0.50 3.60 12.62
CA LYS A 73 1.95 3.46 12.77
C LYS A 73 2.70 4.59 12.08
N VAL A 74 2.35 4.94 10.84
CA VAL A 74 3.01 6.02 10.08
C VAL A 74 2.82 7.37 10.78
N ILE A 75 1.62 7.65 11.31
CA ILE A 75 1.33 8.89 12.04
C ILE A 75 2.11 8.96 13.36
N ASN A 76 2.28 7.84 14.05
CA ASN A 76 3.00 7.80 15.32
C ASN A 76 4.51 7.89 15.14
N LEU A 77 5.06 7.16 14.16
CA LEU A 77 6.50 7.11 13.91
C LEU A 77 7.03 8.33 13.14
N LYS A 78 6.15 9.08 12.47
CA LYS A 78 6.50 10.24 11.64
C LYS A 78 7.54 9.91 10.56
N THR A 79 7.54 8.67 10.08
CA THR A 79 8.44 8.14 9.04
C THR A 79 7.65 7.24 8.10
N HIS A 80 8.30 6.74 7.05
CA HIS A 80 7.66 5.83 6.11
C HIS A 80 7.25 4.50 6.76
N VAL A 81 6.12 3.94 6.34
CA VAL A 81 5.64 2.61 6.76
C VAL A 81 5.10 1.84 5.57
N ILE A 82 5.48 0.57 5.44
CA ILE A 82 4.92 -0.35 4.45
C ILE A 82 3.81 -1.21 5.06
N THR A 83 2.69 -1.35 4.35
CA THR A 83 1.60 -2.25 4.76
C THR A 83 2.02 -3.72 4.73
N PRO A 84 1.23 -4.61 5.33
CA PRO A 84 1.20 -6.01 4.89
C PRO A 84 0.84 -6.14 3.41
N LEU A 85 1.04 -7.33 2.85
CA LEU A 85 0.47 -7.71 1.55
C LEU A 85 -1.05 -7.56 1.62
N LEU A 86 -1.64 -7.01 0.56
CA LEU A 86 -3.08 -6.81 0.46
C LEU A 86 -3.57 -6.90 -0.99
N SER A 87 -4.86 -7.13 -1.15
CA SER A 87 -5.53 -6.96 -2.44
C SER A 87 -5.82 -5.48 -2.68
N LEU A 88 -5.35 -4.95 -3.81
CA LEU A 88 -5.62 -3.58 -4.19
C LEU A 88 -7.10 -3.42 -4.54
N VAL A 89 -7.68 -2.25 -4.24
CA VAL A 89 -9.11 -1.97 -4.51
C VAL A 89 -9.46 -2.15 -5.99
N GLN A 90 -8.50 -1.91 -6.88
CA GLN A 90 -8.62 -2.05 -8.33
C GLN A 90 -8.47 -3.49 -8.82
N GLN A 91 -7.84 -4.37 -8.03
CA GLN A 91 -7.45 -5.74 -8.41
C GLN A 91 -7.71 -6.70 -7.25
N GLN A 92 -8.99 -6.95 -6.96
CA GLN A 92 -9.39 -7.78 -5.82
C GLN A 92 -8.96 -9.25 -5.93
N ASN A 93 -8.59 -9.71 -7.14
CA ASN A 93 -8.15 -11.07 -7.44
C ASN A 93 -6.64 -11.31 -7.23
N LYS A 94 -5.87 -10.28 -6.86
CA LYS A 94 -4.43 -10.38 -6.62
C LYS A 94 -4.09 -9.92 -5.21
N PHE A 95 -3.33 -10.73 -4.46
CA PHE A 95 -2.85 -10.41 -3.10
C PHE A 95 -1.34 -10.15 -3.10
N THR A 96 -0.91 -9.21 -3.93
CA THR A 96 0.52 -8.88 -4.13
C THR A 96 0.78 -7.38 -3.97
N GLY A 97 -0.26 -6.61 -3.65
CA GLY A 97 -0.18 -5.18 -3.45
C GLY A 97 0.44 -4.83 -2.10
N VAL A 98 1.23 -3.77 -2.08
CA VAL A 98 1.69 -3.10 -0.87
C VAL A 98 1.51 -1.61 -1.02
N VAL A 99 1.25 -0.92 0.09
CA VAL A 99 1.19 0.53 0.14
C VAL A 99 2.27 1.04 1.06
N VAL A 100 3.02 2.03 0.60
CA VAL A 100 3.99 2.77 1.38
C VAL A 100 3.40 4.11 1.74
N TYR A 101 3.23 4.36 3.04
CA TYR A 101 2.76 5.64 3.55
C TYR A 101 3.92 6.51 3.99
N TYR A 102 3.81 7.81 3.75
CA TYR A 102 4.67 8.84 4.34
C TYR A 102 3.81 9.97 4.92
N PRO A 103 4.04 10.41 6.17
CA PRO A 103 3.19 11.39 6.80
C PRO A 103 3.69 12.81 6.53
N VAL A 104 2.76 13.73 6.25
CA VAL A 104 3.07 15.14 5.99
C VAL A 104 2.53 15.98 7.13
N TYR A 105 3.43 16.72 7.79
CA TYR A 105 3.09 17.63 8.89
C TYR A 105 3.31 19.08 8.50
N THR A 106 2.49 19.99 9.03
CA THR A 106 2.83 21.41 9.08
C THR A 106 3.55 21.72 10.38
N LYS A 107 4.53 22.63 10.30
CA LYS A 107 5.14 23.27 11.46
C LYS A 107 4.60 24.69 11.54
N GLU A 108 3.61 24.91 12.40
CA GLU A 108 3.09 26.25 12.69
C GLU A 108 3.43 26.62 14.13
N ALA A 109 4.16 27.74 14.27
CA ALA A 109 4.60 28.42 15.49
C ALA A 109 5.28 27.54 16.55
N GLU A 110 4.58 26.57 17.15
CA GLU A 110 5.07 25.69 18.23
C GLU A 110 4.39 24.31 18.24
N THR A 111 3.46 24.01 17.32
CA THR A 111 2.76 22.73 17.27
C THR A 111 2.89 22.09 15.89
N GLU A 112 3.27 20.82 15.88
CA GLU A 112 3.31 20.00 14.67
C GLU A 112 1.94 19.35 14.48
N SER A 113 1.33 19.56 13.31
CA SER A 113 -0.01 19.04 13.02
C SER A 113 -0.02 18.20 11.74
N LEU A 114 -0.71 17.06 11.75
CA LEU A 114 -0.79 16.17 10.60
C LEU A 114 -1.62 16.83 9.48
N LYS A 115 -0.97 17.18 8.37
CA LYS A 115 -1.63 17.69 7.17
C LYS A 115 -2.28 16.57 6.36
N GLY A 116 -1.65 15.41 6.29
CA GLY A 116 -2.15 14.26 5.54
C GLY A 116 -1.09 13.18 5.36
N LEU A 117 -1.37 12.24 4.47
CA LEU A 117 -0.46 11.16 4.09
C LEU A 117 -0.21 11.23 2.59
N VAL A 118 1.01 10.88 2.19
CA VAL A 118 1.35 10.49 0.83
C VAL A 118 1.37 8.97 0.79
N GLU A 119 0.81 8.37 -0.26
CA GLU A 119 0.84 6.94 -0.47
C GLU A 119 1.46 6.59 -1.82
N ALA A 120 2.24 5.51 -1.86
CA ALA A 120 2.73 4.90 -3.08
C ALA A 120 2.33 3.42 -3.09
N VAL A 121 1.66 2.98 -4.15
CA VAL A 121 1.16 1.62 -4.30
C VAL A 121 2.10 0.83 -5.20
N PHE A 122 2.51 -0.35 -4.77
CA PHE A 122 3.36 -1.25 -5.55
C PHE A 122 2.72 -2.63 -5.69
N GLU A 123 2.78 -3.20 -6.89
CA GLU A 123 2.54 -4.62 -7.16
C GLU A 123 3.88 -5.36 -7.04
N LEU A 124 4.10 -6.09 -5.95
CA LEU A 124 5.39 -6.78 -5.72
C LEU A 124 5.65 -7.88 -6.75
N ASP A 125 4.61 -8.53 -7.28
CA ASP A 125 4.75 -9.49 -8.38
C ASP A 125 5.32 -8.83 -9.63
N LEU A 126 4.80 -7.67 -10.02
CA LEU A 126 5.30 -6.94 -11.19
C LEU A 126 6.72 -6.43 -10.95
N LEU A 127 6.99 -5.84 -9.79
CA LEU A 127 8.30 -5.29 -9.46
C LEU A 127 9.38 -6.38 -9.47
N LEU A 128 9.16 -7.47 -8.73
CA LEU A 128 10.15 -8.54 -8.59
C LEU A 128 10.29 -9.36 -9.88
N SER A 129 9.19 -9.64 -10.59
CA SER A 129 9.27 -10.39 -11.86
C SER A 129 10.02 -9.59 -12.93
N ASN A 130 9.89 -8.27 -12.96
CA ASN A 130 10.62 -7.43 -13.89
C ASN A 130 12.13 -7.39 -13.57
N ILE A 131 12.50 -7.35 -12.29
CA ILE A 131 13.90 -7.46 -11.86
C ILE A 131 14.46 -8.83 -12.28
N TYR A 132 13.74 -9.91 -11.97
CA TYR A 132 14.15 -11.28 -12.28
C TYR A 132 14.34 -11.51 -13.79
N LYS A 133 13.42 -11.02 -14.63
CA LYS A 133 13.54 -11.08 -16.09
C LYS A 133 14.76 -10.31 -16.61
N LYS A 134 15.07 -9.15 -16.02
CA LYS A 134 16.22 -8.33 -16.44
C LYS A 134 17.58 -8.95 -16.11
N MET A 135 17.64 -9.78 -15.07
CA MET A 135 18.87 -10.50 -14.74
C MET A 135 19.24 -11.55 -15.80
N ASP A 136 18.25 -12.03 -16.58
CA ASP A 136 18.39 -13.05 -17.63
C ASP A 136 19.05 -14.35 -17.15
N THR A 137 18.99 -14.61 -15.84
CA THR A 137 19.53 -15.81 -15.20
C THR A 137 18.40 -16.62 -14.58
N TYR A 138 18.00 -17.69 -15.27
CA TYR A 138 16.93 -18.60 -14.82
C TYR A 138 17.44 -19.81 -14.01
N ASN A 139 18.63 -19.68 -13.45
CA ASN A 139 19.31 -20.73 -12.67
C ASN A 139 18.88 -20.75 -11.21
N PHE A 140 18.26 -19.66 -10.74
CA PHE A 140 17.74 -19.54 -9.39
C PHE A 140 16.33 -18.94 -9.44
N THR A 141 15.55 -19.19 -8.40
CA THR A 141 14.24 -18.60 -8.15
C THR A 141 14.24 -17.96 -6.76
N TYR A 142 13.17 -17.29 -6.37
CA TYR A 142 13.19 -16.48 -5.15
C TYR A 142 11.87 -16.49 -4.36
N GLN A 143 12.00 -16.21 -3.07
CA GLN A 143 10.92 -15.89 -2.14
C GLN A 143 11.34 -14.67 -1.32
N LEU A 144 10.43 -13.73 -1.12
CA LEU A 144 10.62 -12.56 -0.27
C LEU A 144 9.68 -12.68 0.93
N THR A 145 10.24 -12.61 2.13
CA THR A 145 9.48 -12.47 3.37
C THR A 145 9.78 -11.13 4.03
N TYR A 146 8.80 -10.51 4.70
CA TYR A 146 9.03 -9.29 5.47
C TYR A 146 7.97 -9.03 6.53
N GLY A 147 8.36 -8.41 7.65
CA GLY A 147 7.47 -8.30 8.81
C GLY A 147 7.04 -9.68 9.33
N GLU A 148 5.84 -9.77 9.91
CA GLU A 148 5.38 -11.01 10.56
C GLU A 148 4.92 -12.07 9.55
N ASP A 149 3.94 -11.75 8.68
CA ASP A 149 3.26 -12.78 7.86
C ASP A 149 3.28 -12.50 6.35
N ASN A 150 4.16 -11.61 5.87
CA ASN A 150 4.19 -11.28 4.45
C ASN A 150 5.15 -12.19 3.71
N ILE A 151 4.61 -13.03 2.83
CA ILE A 151 5.38 -13.96 2.01
C ILE A 151 4.98 -13.80 0.54
N PHE A 152 5.91 -13.37 -0.29
CA PHE A 152 5.79 -13.38 -1.73
C PHE A 152 6.69 -14.47 -2.32
N THR A 153 6.12 -15.41 -3.06
CA THR A 153 6.86 -16.57 -3.57
C THR A 153 6.79 -16.62 -5.09
N HIS A 154 7.94 -16.68 -5.76
CA HIS A 154 7.97 -16.97 -7.19
C HIS A 154 7.41 -18.37 -7.44
N SER A 155 6.61 -18.57 -8.50
CA SER A 155 5.86 -19.82 -8.72
C SER A 155 6.71 -21.09 -8.82
N ALA A 156 7.98 -20.95 -9.22
CA ALA A 156 8.95 -22.04 -9.33
C ALA A 156 9.90 -22.16 -8.12
N TYR A 157 9.73 -21.34 -7.08
CA TYR A 157 10.54 -21.41 -5.87
C TYR A 157 10.28 -22.71 -5.12
N ASP A 158 11.36 -23.35 -4.68
CA ASP A 158 11.32 -24.64 -4.00
C ASP A 158 12.51 -24.73 -3.04
N LYS A 159 12.22 -24.64 -1.74
CA LYS A 159 13.23 -24.68 -0.68
C LYS A 159 13.94 -26.03 -0.56
N GLN A 160 13.43 -27.09 -1.21
CA GLN A 160 14.04 -28.42 -1.21
C GLN A 160 15.12 -28.59 -2.30
N ARG A 161 15.39 -27.54 -3.08
CA ARG A 161 16.43 -27.51 -4.11
C ARG A 161 17.83 -27.59 -3.51
N PHE A 162 18.80 -27.99 -4.33
CA PHE A 162 20.16 -28.30 -3.89
C PHE A 162 20.89 -27.09 -3.31
N LEU A 163 20.83 -25.93 -3.98
CA LEU A 163 21.42 -24.69 -3.48
C LEU A 163 20.35 -23.74 -2.99
N ASN A 164 20.54 -23.22 -1.78
CA ASN A 164 19.73 -22.15 -1.21
C ASN A 164 20.63 -21.04 -0.66
N CYS A 165 20.16 -19.80 -0.71
CA CYS A 165 20.85 -18.65 -0.17
C CYS A 165 19.82 -17.68 0.41
N ASP A 166 20.01 -17.27 1.66
CA ASP A 166 19.14 -16.31 2.34
C ASP A 166 19.92 -15.02 2.58
N ILE A 167 19.32 -13.89 2.22
CA ILE A 167 19.89 -12.56 2.41
C ILE A 167 18.91 -11.74 3.24
N GLU A 168 19.36 -11.24 4.39
CA GLU A 168 18.60 -10.26 5.17
C GLU A 168 18.51 -8.95 4.40
N VAL A 169 17.30 -8.38 4.37
CA VAL A 169 17.01 -7.13 3.67
C VAL A 169 16.17 -6.20 4.53
N ASP A 170 16.46 -4.91 4.43
CA ASP A 170 15.64 -3.86 5.01
C ASP A 170 14.59 -3.42 4.00
N ILE A 171 13.32 -3.60 4.36
CA ILE A 171 12.17 -3.18 3.57
C ILE A 171 11.47 -2.08 4.33
N LEU A 172 11.93 -0.84 4.11
CA LEU A 172 11.38 0.36 4.75
C LEU A 172 11.44 0.23 6.29
N ASP A 173 10.29 0.18 6.97
CA ASP A 173 10.20 0.06 8.43
C ASP A 173 10.19 -1.40 8.92
N LYS A 174 10.46 -2.37 8.06
CA LYS A 174 10.44 -3.80 8.36
C LYS A 174 11.75 -4.48 7.97
N LYS A 175 12.10 -5.53 8.73
CA LYS A 175 13.11 -6.51 8.32
C LYS A 175 12.46 -7.58 7.44
N GLY A 176 13.25 -8.15 6.54
CA GLY A 176 12.82 -9.24 5.68
C GLY A 176 13.99 -10.14 5.29
N VAL A 177 13.64 -11.21 4.58
CA VAL A 177 14.61 -12.16 4.02
C VAL A 177 14.27 -12.38 2.54
N LEU A 178 15.26 -12.20 1.69
CA LEU A 178 15.21 -12.62 0.30
C LEU A 178 15.92 -13.97 0.18
N SER A 179 15.11 -15.01 0.00
CA SER A 179 15.57 -16.39 -0.16
C SER A 179 15.66 -16.74 -1.64
N PHE A 180 16.79 -17.33 -2.04
CA PHE A 180 17.02 -17.87 -3.37
C PHE A 180 17.13 -19.39 -3.30
N SER A 181 16.61 -20.08 -4.31
CA SER A 181 16.77 -21.53 -4.49
C SER A 181 17.17 -21.85 -5.93
N SER A 182 18.06 -22.83 -6.15
CA SER A 182 18.42 -23.29 -7.49
C SER A 182 17.20 -23.80 -8.26
N THR A 183 17.26 -23.78 -9.59
CA THR A 183 16.26 -24.44 -10.45
C THR A 183 16.74 -25.82 -10.89
N LYS A 184 15.82 -26.66 -11.36
CA LYS A 184 16.13 -27.97 -11.97
C LYS A 184 17.10 -27.88 -13.16
N LYS A 185 17.21 -26.71 -13.81
CA LYS A 185 18.10 -26.50 -14.95
C LYS A 185 19.55 -26.32 -14.51
N PHE A 186 19.74 -25.79 -13.31
CA PHE A 186 21.06 -25.53 -12.75
C PHE A 186 21.67 -26.79 -12.11
N GLU A 187 20.82 -27.63 -11.52
CA GLU A 187 21.15 -28.97 -11.00
C GLU A 187 21.44 -29.97 -12.12
#